data_AF-A0AB39IRU3-F1
#
_entry.id   AF-A0AB39IRU3-F1
#
_cell.length_a   1.000
_cell.length_b   1.000
_cell.length_c   1.000
_cell.angle_alpha   90.00
_cell.angle_beta   90.00
_cell.angle_gamma   90.00
#
_symmetry.space_group_name_H-M   'P 1'
#
loop_
_entity.id
_entity.type
_entity.pdbx_description
1 polymer ?
#
loop_
_entity_poly.entity_id
_entity_poly.type
_entity_poly.pdbx_seq_one_letter_code
_entity_poly.pdbx_strand_id
1 'polypeptide(L)' 'MAKHYAEFNMLHPFREGNGRTQRVLFDYLAAINGYYIAWGNISPSDWIEANVYGVIQDYTYLYRIFSAITYEHA' A
#
# COMPACT_ATOMS: atom_id res chain seq x y z
N MET A 1 3.03 7.39 -2.59
CA MET A 1 2.19 6.36 -1.91
C MET A 1 3.03 5.27 -1.24
N ALA A 2 3.88 4.53 -1.97
CA ALA A 2 4.65 3.39 -1.47
C ALA A 2 5.43 3.61 -0.16
N LYS A 3 6.27 4.65 -0.08
CA LYS A 3 7.05 5.00 1.12
C LYS A 3 6.16 5.14 2.36
N HIS A 4 5.15 6.00 2.29
CA HIS A 4 4.25 6.24 3.42
C HIS A 4 3.43 5.00 3.77
N TYR A 5 3.10 4.14 2.80
CA TYR A 5 2.45 2.87 3.09
C TYR A 5 3.36 1.97 3.93
N ALA A 6 4.63 1.82 3.56
CA ALA A 6 5.60 1.04 4.33
C ALA A 6 5.79 1.60 5.75
N GLU A 7 6.02 2.92 5.86
CA GLU A 7 6.22 3.60 7.15
C GLU A 7 5.00 3.45 8.07
N PHE A 8 3.79 3.60 7.52
CA PHE A 8 2.56 3.43 8.30
C PHE A 8 2.31 1.98 8.69
N ASN A 9 2.69 1.02 7.83
CA ASN A 9 2.61 -0.40 8.14
C ASN A 9 3.47 -0.72 9.37
N MET A 10 4.68 -0.15 9.46
CA MET A 10 5.58 -0.33 10.61
C MET A 10 5.03 0.19 11.95
N LEU A 11 4.13 1.17 11.93
CA LEU A 11 3.54 1.70 13.16
C LEU A 11 2.65 0.67 13.88
N HIS A 12 2.02 -0.24 13.13
CA HIS A 12 1.08 -1.26 13.66
C HIS A 12 0.20 -0.74 14.83
N PRO A 13 -0.55 0.36 14.65
CA PRO A 13 -1.15 1.10 15.76
C PRO A 13 -2.33 0.40 16.44
N PHE A 14 -2.89 -0.66 15.84
CA PHE A 14 -4.01 -1.40 16.39
C PHE A 14 -3.60 -2.80 16.83
N ARG A 15 -4.31 -3.34 17.83
CA ARG A 15 -4.11 -4.74 18.24
C ARG A 15 -4.39 -5.72 17.10
N GLU A 16 -5.43 -5.47 16.31
CA GLU A 16 -5.79 -6.24 15.12
C GLU A 16 -6.40 -5.31 14.06
N GLY A 17 -6.35 -5.74 12.80
CA GLY A 17 -7.00 -5.01 11.70
C GLY A 17 -6.14 -3.94 11.01
N ASN A 18 -4.85 -3.80 11.36
CA ASN A 18 -3.92 -2.83 10.76
C ASN A 18 -4.01 -2.78 9.23
N GLY A 19 -3.83 -3.91 8.54
CA GLY A 19 -3.85 -3.93 7.08
C GLY A 19 -5.20 -3.56 6.44
N ARG A 20 -6.33 -3.84 7.12
CA ARG A 20 -7.66 -3.45 6.62
C ARG A 20 -7.88 -1.95 6.76
N THR A 21 -7.59 -1.41 7.94
CA THR A 21 -7.71 0.03 8.22
C THR A 21 -6.75 0.84 7.34
N GLN A 22 -5.52 0.36 7.17
CA GLN A 22 -4.53 1.01 6.33
C GLN A 22 -4.97 1.07 4.87
N ARG A 23 -5.49 -0.02 4.28
CA ARG A 23 -5.99 -0.01 2.90
C ARG A 23 -7.10 1.03 2.70
N VAL A 24 -8.07 1.09 3.62
CA VAL A 24 -9.15 2.09 3.56
C VAL A 24 -8.61 3.53 3.64
N LEU A 25 -7.62 3.79 4.50
CA LEU A 25 -6.96 5.10 4.56
C LEU A 25 -6.31 5.47 3.22
N PHE A 26 -5.58 4.53 2.60
CA PHE A 26 -4.90 4.78 1.34
C PHE A 26 -5.86 4.85 0.14
N ASP A 27 -6.98 4.13 0.17
CA ASP A 27 -8.07 4.30 -0.79
C ASP A 27 -8.65 5.72 -0.71
N TYR A 28 -8.91 6.22 0.49
CA TYR A 28 -9.38 7.59 0.69
C TYR A 28 -8.36 8.62 0.17
N LEU A 29 -7.08 8.45 0.52
CA LEU A 29 -6.01 9.34 0.06
C LEU A 29 -5.85 9.32 -1.47
N ALA A 30 -5.97 8.15 -2.11
CA ALA A 30 -5.99 8.06 -3.57
C ALA A 30 -7.19 8.82 -4.15
N ALA A 31 -8.39 8.55 -3.64
CA ALA A 31 -9.65 9.11 -4.16
C ALA A 31 -9.67 10.64 -4.11
N ILE A 32 -9.25 11.26 -2.99
CA ILE A 32 -9.21 12.72 -2.89
C ILE A 32 -8.16 13.38 -3.80
N ASN A 33 -7.23 12.59 -4.34
CA ASN A 33 -6.23 13.04 -5.31
C ASN A 33 -6.60 12.65 -6.75
N GLY A 34 -7.79 12.11 -7.01
CA GLY A 34 -8.22 11.73 -8.35
C GLY A 34 -7.75 10.35 -8.81
N TYR A 35 -7.37 9.47 -7.88
CA TYR A 35 -6.88 8.11 -8.19
C TYR A 35 -7.72 7.02 -7.50
N TYR A 36 -7.64 5.78 -7.99
CA TYR A 36 -8.11 4.59 -7.30
C TYR A 36 -7.05 3.47 -7.29
N ILE A 37 -7.13 2.57 -6.31
CA ILE A 37 -6.20 1.45 -6.11
C ILE A 37 -6.93 0.12 -6.34
N ALA A 38 -6.46 -0.68 -7.30
CA ALA A 38 -7.02 -1.97 -7.64
C ALA A 38 -6.37 -3.13 -6.84
N TRP A 39 -6.68 -3.23 -5.55
CA TRP A 39 -6.09 -4.22 -4.63
C TRP A 39 -6.21 -5.69 -5.07
N GLY A 40 -7.19 -6.03 -5.91
CA GLY A 40 -7.45 -7.39 -6.39
C GLY A 40 -6.37 -7.95 -7.32
N ASN A 41 -5.52 -7.09 -7.90
CA ASN A 41 -4.52 -7.47 -8.91
C ASN A 41 -3.11 -7.69 -8.31
N ILE A 42 -3.01 -8.09 -7.03
CA ILE A 42 -1.73 -8.27 -6.34
C ILE A 42 -1.61 -9.71 -5.85
N SER A 43 -0.48 -10.36 -6.14
CA SER A 43 -0.16 -11.65 -5.52
C SER A 43 0.05 -11.47 -4.01
N PRO A 44 -0.53 -12.32 -3.15
CA PRO A 44 -0.26 -12.29 -1.71
C PRO A 44 1.22 -12.43 -1.36
N SER A 45 1.99 -13.25 -2.11
CA SER A 45 3.43 -13.42 -1.90
C SER A 45 4.19 -12.13 -2.13
N ASP A 46 3.92 -11.48 -3.26
CA ASP A 46 4.62 -10.27 -3.69
C ASP A 46 4.29 -9.11 -2.74
N TRP A 47 3.04 -9.06 -2.26
CA TRP A 47 2.63 -8.10 -1.25
C TRP A 47 3.40 -8.28 0.06
N ILE A 48 3.53 -9.52 0.54
CA ILE A 48 4.27 -9.83 1.77
C ILE A 48 5.74 -9.46 1.59
N GLU A 49 6.37 -9.93 0.51
CA GLU A 49 7.78 -9.65 0.20
C GLU A 49 8.04 -8.15 0.12
N ALA A 50 7.20 -7.40 -0.59
CA ALA A 50 7.34 -5.95 -0.72
C ALA A 50 7.26 -5.23 0.63
N ASN A 51 6.39 -5.67 1.54
CA ASN A 51 6.30 -5.09 2.89
C ASN A 51 7.52 -5.48 3.76
N VAL A 52 8.09 -6.68 3.58
CA VAL A 52 9.34 -7.10 4.25
C VAL A 52 10.51 -6.21 3.82
N TYR A 53 10.67 -5.94 2.52
CA TYR A 53 11.69 -5.00 2.03
C TYR A 53 11.44 -3.56 2.52
N GLY A 54 10.18 -3.17 2.68
CA GLY A 54 9.81 -1.89 3.28
C GLY A 54 10.35 -1.68 4.69
N VAL A 55 10.55 -2.75 5.49
CA VAL A 55 11.12 -2.67 6.85
C VAL A 55 12.54 -2.11 6.83
N ILE A 56 13.33 -2.49 5.83
CA ILE A 56 14.71 -2.02 5.64
C ILE A 56 14.79 -0.77 4.75
N GLN A 57 13.66 -0.07 4.58
CA GLN A 57 13.51 1.14 3.77
C GLN A 57 13.82 0.95 2.27
N ASP A 58 13.76 -0.29 1.77
CA ASP A 58 13.75 -0.56 0.34
C ASP A 58 12.31 -0.58 -0.16
N TYR A 59 11.89 0.56 -0.74
CA TYR A 59 10.53 0.73 -1.25
C TYR A 59 10.37 0.29 -2.71
N THR A 60 11.38 -0.31 -3.33
CA THR A 60 11.39 -0.61 -4.78
C THR A 60 10.23 -1.53 -5.16
N TYR A 61 9.98 -2.57 -4.38
CA TYR A 61 8.91 -3.53 -4.63
C TYR A 61 7.52 -2.92 -4.44
N LEU A 62 7.32 -2.18 -3.34
CA LEU A 62 6.06 -1.46 -3.12
C LEU A 62 5.82 -0.41 -4.21
N TYR A 63 6.86 0.29 -4.67
CA TYR A 63 6.74 1.23 -5.77
C TYR A 63 6.25 0.54 -7.05
N ARG A 64 6.81 -0.62 -7.39
CA ARG A 64 6.37 -1.42 -8.55
C ARG A 64 4.91 -1.85 -8.42
N ILE A 65 4.51 -2.36 -7.25
CA ILE A 65 3.11 -2.75 -6.99
C ILE A 65 2.18 -1.56 -7.13
N PHE A 66 2.42 -0.46 -6.40
CA PHE A 66 1.54 0.72 -6.47
C PHE A 66 1.48 1.33 -7.87
N SER A 67 2.58 1.32 -8.63
CA SER A 67 2.59 1.78 -10.02
C SER A 67 1.74 0.90 -10.93
N ALA A 68 1.62 -0.39 -10.65
CA ALA A 68 0.87 -1.34 -11.46
C ALA A 68 -0.63 -1.33 -11.18
N ILE A 69 -1.06 -0.88 -9.99
CA ILE A 69 -2.45 -1.01 -9.53
C ILE A 69 -3.14 0.33 -9.23
N THR A 70 -2.45 1.46 -9.37
CA THR A 70 -3.02 2.79 -9.11
C THR A 70 -3.32 3.47 -10.44
N TYR A 71 -4.53 3.98 -10.59
CA TYR A 71 -5.00 4.57 -11.84
C TYR A 71 -5.71 5.90 -11.57
N GLU A 72 -5.64 6.84 -12.52
CA GLU A 72 -6.44 8.07 -12.47
C GLU A 72 -7.92 7.75 -12.72
N HIS A 73 -8.80 8.53 -12.08
CA HIS A 73 -10.20 8.60 -12.47
C HIS A 73 -10.28 9.26 -13.86
N ALA A 74 -10.89 8.56 -14.81
CA ALA A 74 -11.18 9.10 -16.15
C ALA A 74 -12.20 10.24 -16.08
#